data_AF-A0A536DAH4-F1
#
_entry.id   AF-A0A536DAH4-F1
#
_cell.length_a   1.000
_cell.length_b   1.000
_cell.length_c   1.000
_cell.angle_alpha   90.00
_cell.angle_beta   90.00
_cell.angle_gamma   90.00
#
_symmetry.space_group_name_H-M   'P 1'
#
loop_
_entity.id
_entity.type
_entity.pdbx_description
1 polymer ?
#
loop_
_entity_poly.entity_id
_entity_poly.type
_entity_poly.pdbx_seq_one_letter_code
_entity_poly.pdbx_strand_id
1 'polypeptide(L)'
;MSPRPRVLVCCNTNVRKHYVVGEGLERLERLADWEWLPSEGESSRRDVWGGPSEDPADAERLRSKIGDGFDALIVCHGAPMVDAAVLDAGRRAG
;
A
#
# COMPACT_ATOMS: atom_id res chain seq x y z
N MET A 1 -8.21 -7.73 -24.98
CA MET A 1 -7.47 -8.03 -23.74
C MET A 1 -7.91 -7.01 -22.71
N SER A 2 -8.34 -7.44 -21.53
CA SER A 2 -8.60 -6.51 -20.42
C SER A 2 -7.29 -5.83 -20.01
N PRO A 3 -7.30 -4.55 -19.60
CA PRO A 3 -6.10 -3.88 -19.11
C PRO A 3 -5.52 -4.64 -17.92
N ARG A 4 -4.19 -4.62 -17.77
CA ARG A 4 -3.51 -5.18 -16.59
C ARG A 4 -3.96 -4.40 -15.35
N PRO A 5 -4.30 -5.06 -14.24
CA PRO A 5 -4.64 -4.37 -13.01
C PRO A 5 -3.49 -3.47 -12.54
N ARG A 6 -3.81 -2.30 -12.01
CA ARG A 6 -2.86 -1.43 -11.30
C ARG A 6 -2.93 -1.72 -9.81
N VAL A 7 -1.81 -2.11 -9.21
CA VAL A 7 -1.73 -2.46 -7.78
C VAL A 7 -0.87 -1.45 -7.03
N LEU A 8 -1.42 -0.87 -5.96
CA LEU A 8 -0.66 -0.04 -5.05
C LEU A 8 -0.17 -0.88 -3.87
N VAL A 9 1.13 -0.83 -3.58
CA VAL A 9 1.70 -1.44 -2.38
C VAL A 9 2.10 -0.32 -1.42
N CYS A 10 1.50 -0.26 -0.23
CA CYS A 10 1.89 0.69 0.81
C CYS A 10 2.52 -0.04 1.99
N CYS A 11 3.80 0.27 2.26
CA CYS A 11 4.54 -0.29 3.38
C CYS A 11 5.84 0.49 3.63
N ASN A 12 6.49 0.20 4.73
CA ASN A 12 7.78 0.81 5.07
C ASN A 12 8.94 0.21 4.30
N THR A 13 10.10 0.87 4.43
CA THR A 13 11.33 0.49 3.73
C THR A 13 11.80 -0.92 4.08
N ASN A 14 11.66 -1.36 5.34
CA ASN A 14 12.09 -2.70 5.75
C ASN A 14 11.22 -3.79 5.12
N VAL A 15 9.90 -3.63 5.13
CA VAL A 15 8.98 -4.54 4.45
C VAL A 15 9.25 -4.58 2.95
N ARG A 16 9.44 -3.42 2.30
CA ARG A 16 9.75 -3.36 0.87
C ARG A 16 10.99 -4.17 0.51
N LYS A 17 12.02 -4.13 1.34
CA LYS A 17 13.31 -4.81 1.11
C LYS A 17 13.28 -6.29 1.43
N HIS A 18 12.46 -6.72 2.40
CA HIS A 18 12.55 -8.07 2.94
C HIS A 18 11.32 -8.94 2.67
N TYR A 19 10.13 -8.36 2.48
CA TYR A 19 8.88 -9.10 2.24
C TYR A 19 8.31 -8.88 0.84
N VAL A 20 8.47 -7.69 0.25
CA VAL A 20 8.04 -7.41 -1.13
C VAL A 20 9.16 -7.78 -2.11
N VAL A 21 9.51 -9.06 -2.12
CA VAL A 21 10.61 -9.64 -2.91
C VAL A 21 10.31 -11.10 -3.29
N GLY A 22 11.15 -11.71 -4.12
CA GLY A 22 11.10 -13.13 -4.46
C GLY A 22 9.87 -13.53 -5.28
N GLU A 23 9.46 -14.80 -5.17
CA GLU A 23 8.42 -15.40 -6.00
C GLU A 23 7.08 -14.63 -5.96
N GLY A 24 6.72 -14.09 -4.79
CA GLY A 24 5.50 -13.29 -4.63
C GLY A 24 5.52 -12.02 -5.46
N LEU A 25 6.65 -11.30 -5.46
CA LEU A 25 6.82 -10.11 -6.30
C LEU A 25 6.87 -10.47 -7.78
N GLU A 26 7.62 -11.50 -8.16
CA GLU A 26 7.68 -11.97 -9.56
C GLU A 26 6.28 -12.36 -10.07
N ARG A 27 5.45 -12.96 -9.22
CA ARG A 27 4.06 -13.28 -9.54
C ARG A 27 3.22 -12.02 -9.72
N LEU A 28 3.38 -11.00 -8.86
CA LEU A 28 2.70 -9.72 -9.00
C LEU A 28 3.06 -9.06 -10.33
N GLU A 29 4.35 -9.02 -10.68
CA GLU A 29 4.86 -8.43 -11.93
C GLU A 29 4.35 -9.15 -13.19
N ARG A 30 4.07 -10.46 -13.11
CA ARG A 30 3.42 -11.17 -14.22
C ARG A 30 1.95 -10.78 -14.38
N LEU A 31 1.24 -10.47 -13.30
CA LEU A 31 -0.21 -10.27 -13.30
C LEU A 31 -0.64 -8.81 -13.43
N ALA A 32 0.15 -7.86 -12.91
CA ALA A 32 -0.26 -6.48 -12.70
C ALA A 32 0.89 -5.49 -12.89
N ASP A 33 0.52 -4.25 -13.20
CA ASP A 33 1.44 -3.12 -13.07
C ASP A 33 1.35 -2.63 -11.63
N TRP A 34 2.47 -2.37 -10.97
CA TRP A 34 2.45 -2.05 -9.55
C TRP A 34 3.36 -0.88 -9.19
N GLU A 35 3.00 -0.19 -8.11
CA GLU A 35 3.75 0.95 -7.57
C GLU A 35 3.92 0.77 -6.06
N TRP A 36 5.07 1.18 -5.53
CA TRP A 36 5.31 1.25 -4.10
C TRP A 36 5.11 2.68 -3.58
N LEU A 37 4.20 2.84 -2.62
CA LEU A 37 4.03 4.05 -1.82
C LEU A 37 4.70 3.87 -0.45
N PRO A 38 5.87 4.49 -0.20
CA PRO A 38 6.59 4.31 1.06
C PRO A 38 5.83 4.95 2.22
N SER A 39 5.64 4.29 3.35
CA SER A 39 5.15 4.91 4.61
C SER A 39 5.79 4.15 5.76
N GLU A 40 6.55 4.84 6.61
CA GLU A 40 7.45 4.17 7.55
C GLU A 40 6.74 3.62 8.78
N GLY A 41 5.73 4.33 9.28
CA GLY A 41 4.89 3.97 10.43
C GLY A 41 5.69 3.55 11.66
N GLU A 42 5.90 4.50 12.57
CA GLU A 42 6.60 4.21 13.81
C GLU A 42 5.80 3.24 14.68
N SER A 43 6.50 2.30 15.35
CA SER A 43 5.89 1.42 16.34
C SER A 43 6.41 1.78 17.72
N SER A 44 5.51 2.00 18.67
CA SER A 44 5.85 2.09 20.10
C SER A 44 6.21 0.73 20.71
N ARG A 45 5.91 -0.38 20.02
CA ARG A 45 6.23 -1.74 20.44
C ARG A 45 7.60 -2.15 19.93
N ARG A 46 8.48 -2.55 20.87
CA ARG A 46 9.75 -3.21 20.59
C ARG A 46 9.47 -4.51 19.82
N ASP A 47 10.32 -4.83 18.84
CA ASP A 47 10.29 -6.07 18.03
C ASP A 47 9.19 -6.18 16.95
N VAL A 48 8.40 -5.12 16.71
CA VAL A 48 7.52 -5.05 15.54
C VAL A 48 8.23 -4.26 14.44
N TRP A 49 8.21 -4.77 13.20
CA TRP A 49 8.85 -4.15 12.03
C TRP A 49 8.16 -2.84 11.56
N GLY A 50 7.42 -2.16 12.43
CA GLY A 50 6.64 -0.93 12.17
C GLY A 50 5.18 -1.06 12.61
N GLY A 51 4.60 0.06 13.04
CA GLY A 51 3.17 0.19 13.37
C GLY A 51 2.40 0.65 12.14
N PRO A 52 1.06 0.78 12.22
CA PRO A 52 0.37 1.65 11.29
C PRO A 52 0.91 3.09 11.46
N SER A 53 1.09 3.82 10.37
CA SER A 53 1.43 5.25 10.49
C SER A 53 0.27 6.01 11.14
N GLU A 54 0.58 6.74 12.21
CA GLU A 54 -0.36 7.63 12.91
C GLU A 54 -0.28 9.07 12.39
N ASP A 55 0.64 9.36 11.46
CA ASP A 55 0.73 10.67 10.82
C ASP A 55 -0.48 10.88 9.86
N PRO A 56 -1.35 11.88 10.12
CA PRO A 56 -2.47 12.18 9.23
C PRO A 56 -2.04 12.50 7.79
N ALA A 57 -0.83 13.01 7.58
CA ALA A 57 -0.28 13.30 6.25
C ALA A 57 -0.04 12.02 5.43
N ASP A 58 0.35 10.92 6.08
CA ASP A 58 0.49 9.63 5.40
C ASP A 58 -0.86 9.06 4.98
N ALA A 59 -1.88 9.17 5.84
CA ALA A 59 -3.25 8.76 5.50
C ALA A 59 -3.81 9.58 4.32
N GLU A 60 -3.57 10.89 4.29
CA GLU A 60 -3.96 11.75 3.17
C GLU A 60 -3.23 11.38 1.89
N ARG A 61 -1.92 11.13 1.96
CA ARG A 61 -1.13 10.70 0.81
C ARG A 61 -1.61 9.34 0.26
N LEU A 62 -1.97 8.41 1.13
CA LEU A 62 -2.57 7.13 0.72
C LEU A 62 -3.90 7.34 0.00
N ARG A 63 -4.81 8.16 0.56
CA ARG A 63 -6.10 8.49 -0.08
C ARG A 63 -5.92 9.11 -1.46
N SER A 64 -5.09 10.15 -1.55
CA SER A 64 -4.77 10.84 -2.79
C SER A 64 -4.25 9.85 -3.83
N LYS A 65 -3.30 8.99 -3.45
CA LYS A 65 -2.70 8.00 -4.35
C LYS A 65 -3.69 6.95 -4.82
N ILE A 66 -4.59 6.46 -3.96
CA ILE A 66 -5.65 5.52 -4.35
C ILE A 66 -6.59 6.16 -5.40
N GLY A 67 -6.87 7.46 -5.26
CA GLY A 67 -7.66 8.25 -6.20
C GLY A 67 -7.12 8.26 -7.64
N ASP A 68 -5.85 7.91 -7.86
CA ASP A 68 -5.24 7.74 -9.20
C ASP A 68 -5.81 6.53 -9.98
N GLY A 69 -6.76 5.78 -9.41
CA GLY A 69 -7.49 4.71 -10.10
C GLY A 69 -6.82 3.34 -10.03
N PHE A 70 -6.25 2.97 -8.89
CA PHE A 70 -5.73 1.61 -8.67
C PHE A 70 -6.87 0.58 -8.57
N ASP A 71 -6.59 -0.69 -8.93
CA ASP A 71 -7.52 -1.84 -8.85
C ASP A 71 -7.43 -2.57 -7.51
N ALA A 72 -6.26 -2.53 -6.88
CA ALA A 72 -6.04 -3.16 -5.58
C ALA A 72 -5.01 -2.40 -4.76
N LEU A 73 -5.15 -2.51 -3.44
CA LEU A 73 -4.22 -2.02 -2.44
C LEU A 73 -3.67 -3.21 -1.64
N ILE A 74 -2.36 -3.31 -1.55
CA ILE A 74 -1.64 -4.23 -0.65
C ILE A 74 -1.01 -3.39 0.46
N VAL A 75 -1.30 -3.72 1.71
CA VAL A 75 -0.75 -3.04 2.89
C VAL A 75 0.08 -3.99 3.75
N CYS A 76 1.04 -3.43 4.46
CA CYS A 76 1.83 -4.13 5.48
C CYS A 76 2.35 -3.10 6.51
N HIS A 77 3.29 -3.50 7.39
CA HIS A 77 3.89 -2.60 8.37
C HIS A 77 4.34 -1.28 7.74
N GLY A 78 4.06 -0.19 8.44
CA GLY A 78 4.28 1.16 7.97
C GLY A 78 3.05 1.84 7.38
N ALA A 79 2.17 1.10 6.71
CA ALA A 79 0.99 1.70 6.07
C ALA A 79 0.05 2.36 7.10
N PRO A 80 -0.61 3.48 6.76
CA PRO A 80 -1.69 4.04 7.55
C PRO A 80 -2.82 3.05 7.78
N MET A 81 -3.66 3.32 8.78
CA MET A 81 -4.91 2.58 8.94
C MET A 81 -5.81 2.74 7.72
N VAL A 82 -6.27 1.61 7.17
CA VAL A 82 -7.28 1.60 6.10
C VAL A 82 -8.64 1.83 6.75
N ASP A 83 -9.08 3.08 6.79
CA ASP A 83 -10.38 3.50 7.30
C ASP A 83 -11.42 3.66 6.17
N ALA A 84 -12.64 4.10 6.54
CA ALA A 84 -13.71 4.33 5.57
C ALA A 84 -13.33 5.39 4.51
N ALA A 85 -12.58 6.43 4.88
CA ALA A 85 -12.18 7.47 3.94
C ALA A 85 -11.16 6.94 2.91
N VAL A 86 -10.27 6.03 3.31
CA VAL A 86 -9.38 5.30 2.39
C VAL A 86 -10.17 4.44 1.42
N LEU A 87 -11.19 3.72 1.91
CA LEU A 87 -12.03 2.88 1.05
C LEU A 87 -12.89 3.70 0.08
N ASP A 88 -13.46 4.82 0.53
CA ASP A 88 -14.27 5.69 -0.31
C ASP A 88 -13.43 6.37 -1.41
N ALA A 89 -12.17 6.71 -1.13
CA ALA A 89 -11.25 7.24 -2.14
C ALA A 89 -10.98 6.25 -3.29
N GLY A 90 -11.10 4.94 -3.03
CA GLY A 90 -10.92 3.89 -4.03
C GLY A 90 -12.20 3.49 -4.77
N ARG A 91 -13.35 4.08 -4.42
CA ARG A 91 -14.63 3.73 -5.03
C ARG A 91 -14.68 4.23 -6.47
N ARG A 92 -14.94 3.32 -7.40
CA ARG A 92 -15.22 3.67 -8.80
C ARG A 92 -16.68 4.07 -8.94
N ALA A 93 -16.95 5.12 -9.71
CA ALA A 93 -18.28 5.38 -10.22
C ALA A 93 -18.63 4.23 -11.18
N GLY A 94 -19.67 3.46 -10.85
CA GLY A 94 -20.17 2.37 -11.68
C GLY A 94 -20.85 2.85 -12.95
#